data_AF-A0A8T4MNP3-F1
#
_entry.id   AF-A0A8T4MNP3-F1
#
_cell.length_a   1.000
_cell.length_b   1.000
_cell.length_c   1.000
_cell.angle_alpha   90.00
_cell.angle_beta   90.00
_cell.angle_gamma   90.00
#
_symmetry.space_group_name_H-M   'P 1'
#
loop_
_entity.id
_entity.type
_entity.pdbx_description
1 polymer ?
#
loop_
_entity_poly.entity_id
_entity_poly.type
_entity_poly.pdbx_seq_one_letter_code
_entity_poly.pdbx_strand_id
1 'polypeptide(L)'
;MRLDELSLASTIEFPKPLTLNETRDLLDYLAISLPAEIRTTIEYLEDRYYFPDEKGLRKSRGNLRISGSIKNVNKFTFDSFVSRSLRMYGSSRIDAINFQTIPGYSLEEHGEDVRQLWDDIRNIVNEYFAERK
;
A
#
# COMPACT_ATOMS: atom_id res chain seq x y z
N MET A 1 12.18 13.55 -15.01
CA MET A 1 11.04 12.70 -15.39
C MET A 1 9.90 13.12 -14.48
N ARG A 2 8.84 13.77 -15.02
CA ARG A 2 7.67 14.13 -14.20
C ARG A 2 6.95 12.82 -13.86
N LEU A 3 6.69 12.56 -12.58
CA LEU A 3 5.76 11.50 -12.19
C LEU A 3 4.43 11.78 -12.91
N ASP A 4 3.82 10.75 -13.50
CA ASP A 4 2.50 10.89 -14.08
C ASP A 4 1.50 11.26 -12.97
N GLU A 5 0.57 12.15 -13.28
CA GLU A 5 -0.43 12.64 -12.31
C GLU A 5 -1.28 11.48 -11.77
N LEU A 6 -1.47 10.44 -12.61
CA LEU A 6 -2.17 9.22 -12.24
C LEU A 6 -1.45 8.43 -11.15
N SER A 7 -0.13 8.22 -11.21
CA SER A 7 0.63 7.54 -10.15
C SER A 7 0.60 8.34 -8.87
N LEU A 8 0.69 9.67 -8.95
CA LEU A 8 0.60 10.52 -7.75
C LEU A 8 -0.79 10.41 -7.10
N ALA A 9 -1.85 10.36 -7.91
CA ALA A 9 -3.22 10.22 -7.43
C ALA A 9 -3.51 8.83 -6.88
N SER A 10 -2.98 7.76 -7.51
CA SER A 10 -3.23 6.37 -7.11
C SER A 10 -2.26 5.86 -6.04
N THR A 11 -1.18 6.59 -5.76
CA THR A 11 -0.21 6.23 -4.72
C THR A 11 -0.42 7.09 -3.47
N ILE A 12 -0.71 6.43 -2.35
CA ILE A 12 -0.83 7.06 -1.04
C ILE A 12 0.45 6.77 -0.26
N GLU A 13 1.38 7.73 -0.28
CA GLU A 13 2.62 7.65 0.47
C GLU A 13 2.40 7.90 1.96
N PHE A 14 3.11 7.15 2.79
CA PHE A 14 3.06 7.29 4.24
C PHE A 14 4.13 8.29 4.70
N PRO A 15 3.78 9.27 5.56
CA PRO A 15 4.74 10.20 6.15
C PRO A 15 5.94 9.55 6.83
N LYS A 16 5.78 8.31 7.35
CA LYS A 16 6.89 7.48 7.82
C LYS A 16 6.62 6.00 7.49
N PRO A 17 7.65 5.19 7.18
CA PRO A 17 7.49 3.76 6.92
C PRO A 17 6.99 2.99 8.15
N LEU A 18 6.06 2.07 7.93
CA LEU A 18 5.37 1.30 8.95
C LEU A 18 5.89 -0.14 9.04
N THR A 19 5.89 -0.72 10.24
CA THR A 19 5.91 -2.18 10.43
C THR A 19 4.62 -2.81 9.92
N LEU A 20 4.59 -4.13 9.76
CA LEU A 20 3.37 -4.88 9.50
C LEU A 20 2.26 -4.59 10.53
N ASN A 21 2.59 -4.50 11.82
CA ASN A 21 1.59 -4.23 12.85
C ASN A 21 1.05 -2.81 12.74
N GLU A 22 1.91 -1.82 12.55
CA GLU A 22 1.45 -0.43 12.35
C GLU A 22 0.64 -0.26 11.06
N THR A 23 0.93 -1.04 10.01
CA THR A 23 0.09 -1.05 8.80
C THR A 23 -1.26 -1.70 9.05
N ARG A 24 -1.34 -2.76 9.87
CA ARG A 24 -2.63 -3.32 10.30
C ARG A 24 -3.45 -2.30 11.07
N ASP A 25 -2.84 -1.63 12.05
CA ASP A 25 -3.49 -0.55 12.81
C ASP A 25 -4.03 0.55 11.87
N LEU A 26 -3.25 0.94 10.86
CA LEU A 26 -3.68 1.93 9.86
C LEU A 26 -4.85 1.43 9.03
N LEU A 27 -4.85 0.17 8.61
CA LEU A 27 -5.96 -0.42 7.83
C LEU A 27 -7.24 -0.52 8.68
N ASP A 28 -7.11 -0.88 9.96
CA ASP A 28 -8.24 -0.89 10.89
C ASP A 28 -8.79 0.52 11.10
N TYR A 29 -7.90 1.51 11.26
CA TYR A 29 -8.28 2.93 11.34
C TYR A 29 -9.00 3.38 10.06
N LEU A 30 -8.50 3.02 8.88
CA LEU A 30 -9.13 3.31 7.60
C LEU A 30 -10.54 2.71 7.52
N ALA A 31 -10.74 1.47 7.92
CA ALA A 31 -12.05 0.80 7.87
C ALA A 31 -13.10 1.45 8.81
N ILE A 32 -12.66 2.10 9.88
CA ILE A 32 -13.53 2.81 10.82
C ILE A 32 -13.81 4.23 10.32
N SER A 33 -12.77 4.98 9.94
CA SER A 33 -12.86 6.39 9.54
C SER A 33 -13.51 6.58 8.17
N LEU A 34 -13.23 5.66 7.25
CA LEU A 34 -14.01 5.46 6.03
C LEU A 34 -14.81 4.18 6.27
N PRO A 35 -16.14 4.24 6.50
CA PRO A 35 -16.95 3.03 6.70
C PRO A 35 -16.88 2.15 5.46
N ALA A 36 -15.87 1.27 5.45
CA ALA A 36 -15.37 0.57 4.29
C ALA A 36 -15.05 -0.87 4.67
N GLU A 37 -15.34 -1.77 3.75
CA GLU A 37 -14.92 -3.15 3.83
C GLU A 37 -13.52 -3.25 3.24
N ILE A 38 -12.53 -3.55 4.09
CA ILE A 38 -11.13 -3.74 3.69
C ILE A 38 -10.78 -5.22 3.77
N ARG A 39 -10.39 -5.81 2.64
CA ARG A 39 -9.92 -7.20 2.54
C ARG A 39 -8.45 -7.19 2.19
N THR A 40 -7.61 -7.93 2.92
CA THR A 40 -6.17 -7.98 2.66
C THR A 40 -5.60 -9.39 2.65
N THR A 41 -4.57 -9.56 1.83
CA THR A 41 -3.66 -10.70 1.79
C THR A 41 -2.26 -10.20 2.14
N ILE A 42 -1.60 -10.89 3.09
CA ILE A 42 -0.24 -10.55 3.52
C ILE A 42 0.69 -11.68 3.07
N GLU A 43 1.66 -11.34 2.25
CA GLU A 43 2.62 -12.26 1.67
C GLU A 43 4.02 -11.96 2.23
N TYR A 44 4.74 -13.02 2.62
CA TYR A 44 6.15 -12.95 2.99
C TYR A 44 6.97 -13.74 1.96
N LEU A 45 7.79 -13.02 1.19
CA LEU A 45 8.65 -13.60 0.17
C LEU A 45 10.06 -13.77 0.71
N GLU A 46 10.58 -15.00 0.80
CA GLU A 46 11.97 -15.28 1.18
C GLU A 46 12.72 -15.93 0.01
N ASP A 47 13.81 -15.31 -0.44
CA ASP A 47 14.65 -15.89 -1.48
C ASP A 47 15.77 -16.75 -0.88
N ARG A 48 15.98 -17.92 -1.47
CA ARG A 48 17.04 -18.87 -1.11
C ARG A 48 17.89 -19.16 -2.32
N TYR A 49 19.18 -18.85 -2.22
CA TYR A 49 20.15 -19.01 -3.29
C TYR A 49 21.21 -20.03 -2.87
N TYR A 50 21.47 -21.00 -3.74
CA TYR A 50 22.60 -21.90 -3.61
C TYR A 50 23.78 -21.36 -4.42
N PHE A 51 24.95 -21.26 -3.78
CA PHE A 51 26.20 -20.86 -4.43
C PHE A 51 27.12 -22.08 -4.53
N PRO A 52 27.23 -22.72 -5.72
CA PRO A 52 28.03 -23.92 -5.90
C PRO A 52 29.50 -23.73 -5.52
N ASP A 53 30.08 -22.59 -5.89
CA ASP A 53 31.49 -22.27 -5.68
C ASP A 53 31.82 -22.01 -4.20
N GLU A 54 30.85 -21.55 -3.41
CA GLU A 54 30.99 -21.31 -1.98
C GLU A 54 30.50 -22.51 -1.13
N LYS A 55 29.97 -23.58 -1.77
CA LYS A 55 29.24 -24.68 -1.13
C LYS A 55 28.26 -24.20 -0.05
N GLY A 56 27.63 -23.05 -0.31
CA GLY A 56 26.91 -22.28 0.69
C GLY A 56 25.48 -21.96 0.27
N LEU A 57 24.56 -22.01 1.24
CA LEU A 57 23.22 -21.45 1.10
C LEU A 57 23.24 -20.00 1.58
N ARG A 58 22.86 -19.05 0.72
CA ARG A 58 22.52 -17.70 1.16
C ARG A 58 21.01 -17.52 1.18
N LYS A 59 20.50 -16.96 2.27
CA LYS A 59 19.11 -16.55 2.41
C LYS A 59 19.07 -15.03 2.29
N SER A 60 18.26 -14.50 1.38
CA SER A 60 17.88 -13.08 1.41
C SER A 60 16.77 -12.94 2.43
N ARG A 61 16.90 -12.00 3.38
CA ARG A 61 15.78 -11.69 4.28
C ARG A 61 14.58 -11.26 3.43
N GLY A 62 13.41 -11.73 3.84
CA GLY A 62 12.24 -11.67 2.99
C GLY A 62 11.65 -10.27 2.84
N ASN A 63 10.88 -10.07 1.78
CA ASN A 63 10.06 -8.89 1.57
C ASN A 63 8.63 -9.15 2.04
N LEU A 64 8.04 -8.16 2.71
CA LEU A 64 6.60 -8.16 3.00
C LEU A 64 5.85 -7.45 1.88
N ARG A 65 4.73 -8.03 1.47
CA ARG A 65 3.77 -7.42 0.55
C ARG A 65 2.38 -7.57 1.13
N ILE A 66 1.65 -6.47 1.18
CA ILE A 66 0.22 -6.46 1.48
C ILE A 66 -0.50 -6.11 0.19
N SER A 67 -1.49 -6.90 -0.18
CA SER A 67 -2.39 -6.57 -1.28
C SER A 67 -3.82 -6.73 -0.81
N GLY A 68 -4.78 -6.11 -1.49
CA GLY A 68 -6.15 -6.15 -1.02
C GLY A 68 -7.10 -5.31 -1.83
N SER A 69 -8.27 -5.09 -1.27
CA SER A 69 -9.27 -4.16 -1.79
C SER A 69 -9.92 -3.37 -0.68
N ILE A 70 -10.36 -2.16 -1.03
CA ILE A 70 -11.12 -1.26 -0.18
C ILE A 70 -12.42 -0.98 -0.91
N LYS A 71 -13.54 -1.25 -0.25
CA LYS A 71 -14.87 -0.97 -0.76
C LYS A 71 -15.58 -0.04 0.21
N ASN A 72 -15.92 1.17 -0.22
CA ASN A 72 -16.75 2.06 0.57
C ASN A 72 -18.15 1.43 0.71
N VAL A 73 -18.72 1.39 1.92
CA VAL A 73 -20.03 0.78 2.14
C VAL A 73 -21.16 1.74 1.77
N ASN A 74 -20.91 3.05 1.89
CA ASN A 74 -21.90 4.11 1.66
C ASN A 74 -21.98 4.54 0.19
N LYS A 75 -20.87 4.42 -0.54
CA LYS A 75 -20.77 4.67 -1.98
C LYS A 75 -20.40 3.34 -2.62
N PHE A 76 -21.08 2.88 -3.66
CA PHE A 76 -20.79 1.60 -4.34
C PHE A 76 -19.48 1.64 -5.13
N THR A 77 -18.39 2.04 -4.48
CA THR A 77 -17.07 2.30 -5.02
C THR A 77 -16.09 1.32 -4.39
N PHE A 78 -15.25 0.72 -5.23
CA PHE A 78 -14.22 -0.20 -4.78
C PHE A 78 -12.94 0.04 -5.57
N ASP A 79 -11.81 -0.25 -4.95
CA ASP A 79 -10.55 -0.37 -5.65
C ASP A 79 -9.63 -1.40 -4.99
N SER A 80 -8.74 -1.98 -5.79
CA SER A 80 -7.72 -2.92 -5.34
C SER A 80 -6.40 -2.19 -5.15
N PHE A 81 -5.60 -2.66 -4.19
CA PHE A 81 -4.33 -2.04 -3.88
C PHE A 81 -3.21 -3.04 -3.63
N VAL A 82 -1.99 -2.54 -3.73
CA VAL A 82 -0.77 -3.21 -3.31
C VAL A 82 0.11 -2.25 -2.53
N SER A 83 0.68 -2.71 -1.42
CA SER A 83 1.64 -1.94 -0.64
C SER A 83 2.98 -1.88 -1.34
N ARG A 84 3.65 -0.73 -1.28
CA ARG A 84 5.07 -0.61 -1.58
C ARG A 84 5.88 -0.94 -0.32
N SER A 85 6.93 -1.74 -0.48
CA SER A 85 7.83 -2.09 0.61
C SER A 85 9.22 -1.53 0.42
N LEU A 86 9.78 -1.00 1.51
CA LEU A 86 11.15 -0.55 1.62
C LEU A 86 11.92 -1.46 2.56
N ARG A 87 13.18 -1.76 2.22
CA ARG A 87 14.11 -2.41 3.15
C ARG A 87 14.77 -1.35 4.01
N MET A 88 14.51 -1.36 5.31
CA MET A 88 15.13 -0.45 6.28
C MET A 88 15.71 -1.23 7.46
N TYR A 89 16.99 -0.99 7.76
CA TYR A 89 17.70 -1.56 8.92
C TYR A 89 17.52 -3.08 9.08
N GLY A 90 17.48 -3.81 7.96
CA GLY A 90 17.31 -5.26 7.95
C GLY A 90 15.89 -5.78 8.21
N SER A 91 14.88 -4.91 8.17
CA SER A 91 13.45 -5.24 8.23
C SER A 91 12.70 -4.68 7.01
N SER A 92 11.67 -5.38 6.52
CA SER A 92 10.74 -4.80 5.56
C SER A 92 9.78 -3.85 6.27
N ARG A 93 9.69 -2.64 5.73
CA ARG A 93 8.73 -1.61 6.11
C ARG A 93 7.84 -1.29 4.92
N ILE A 94 6.65 -0.81 5.20
CA ILE A 94 5.68 -0.41 4.18
C ILE A 94 5.61 1.10 4.18
N ASP A 95 5.79 1.72 3.02
CA ASP A 95 5.90 3.17 2.88
C ASP A 95 4.81 3.79 2.01
N ALA A 96 4.02 2.98 1.30
CA ALA A 96 2.89 3.45 0.52
C ALA A 96 1.87 2.34 0.25
N ILE A 97 0.68 2.76 -0.16
CA ILE A 97 -0.34 1.93 -0.81
C ILE A 97 -0.53 2.45 -2.24
N ASN A 98 -0.50 1.55 -3.22
CA ASN A 98 -0.70 1.86 -4.63
C ASN A 98 -2.00 1.20 -5.10
N PHE A 99 -2.95 2.01 -5.55
CA PHE A 99 -4.19 1.56 -6.17
C PHE A 99 -3.95 1.08 -7.61
N GLN A 100 -4.84 0.22 -8.10
CA GLN A 100 -4.76 -0.25 -9.48
C GLN A 100 -5.13 0.87 -10.44
N THR A 101 -4.30 1.02 -11.47
CA THR A 101 -4.51 1.99 -12.55
C THR A 101 -4.49 1.27 -13.88
N ILE A 102 -5.21 1.79 -14.88
CA ILE A 102 -5.17 1.24 -16.23
C ILE A 102 -4.02 1.90 -17.01
N PRO A 103 -3.01 1.14 -17.47
CA PRO A 103 -1.91 1.71 -18.24
C PRO A 103 -2.40 2.41 -19.51
N GLY A 104 -1.89 3.61 -19.79
CA GLY A 104 -2.26 4.41 -20.96
C GLY A 104 -3.49 5.29 -20.80
N TYR A 105 -4.18 5.21 -19.65
CA TYR A 105 -5.29 6.09 -19.30
C TYR A 105 -4.77 7.29 -18.50
N SER A 106 -5.46 8.41 -18.62
CA SER A 106 -5.31 9.61 -17.81
C SER A 106 -6.10 9.52 -16.51
N LEU A 107 -5.84 10.46 -15.60
CA LEU A 107 -6.55 10.54 -14.32
C LEU A 107 -8.05 10.81 -14.53
N GLU A 108 -8.40 11.68 -15.46
CA GLU A 108 -9.79 12.08 -15.75
C GLU A 108 -10.63 10.93 -16.32
N GLU A 109 -9.98 9.95 -16.94
CA GLU A 109 -10.65 8.74 -17.44
C GLU A 109 -11.02 7.75 -16.33
N HIS A 110 -10.55 7.98 -15.09
CA HIS A 110 -10.97 7.24 -13.92
C HIS A 110 -12.23 7.88 -13.32
N GLY A 111 -13.19 7.05 -12.93
CA GLY A 111 -14.47 7.52 -12.37
C GLY A 111 -14.25 8.46 -11.18
N GLU A 112 -15.06 9.52 -11.10
CA GLU A 112 -14.96 10.54 -10.04
C GLU A 112 -15.01 9.93 -8.64
N ASP A 113 -15.88 8.93 -8.44
CA ASP A 113 -15.99 8.23 -7.16
C ASP A 113 -14.70 7.50 -6.75
N VAL A 114 -13.97 6.92 -7.72
CA VAL A 114 -12.70 6.22 -7.46
C VAL A 114 -11.61 7.22 -7.08
N ARG A 115 -11.54 8.34 -7.80
CA ARG A 115 -10.60 9.42 -7.47
C ARG A 115 -10.89 10.01 -6.09
N GLN A 116 -12.17 10.21 -5.77
CA GLN A 116 -12.59 10.67 -4.44
C GLN A 116 -12.22 9.65 -3.36
N LEU A 117 -12.37 8.35 -3.62
CA LEU A 117 -11.93 7.30 -2.70
C LEU A 117 -10.43 7.40 -2.40
N TRP A 118 -9.60 7.63 -3.42
CA TRP A 118 -8.16 7.83 -3.22
C TRP A 118 -7.86 9.06 -2.36
N ASP A 119 -8.55 10.17 -2.61
CA ASP A 119 -8.41 11.41 -1.85
C ASP A 119 -8.86 11.25 -0.38
N ASP A 120 -9.99 10.61 -0.15
CA ASP A 120 -10.52 10.32 1.18
C ASP A 120 -9.51 9.47 1.97
N ILE A 121 -8.97 8.41 1.36
CA ILE A 121 -7.96 7.55 1.97
C ILE A 121 -6.68 8.33 2.28
N ARG A 122 -6.23 9.19 1.36
CA ARG A 122 -5.05 10.04 1.58
C ARG A 122 -5.22 10.93 2.80
N ASN A 123 -6.39 11.56 2.94
CA ASN A 123 -6.70 12.44 4.07
C ASN A 123 -6.69 11.67 5.38
N ILE A 124 -7.36 10.51 5.43
CA ILE A 124 -7.42 9.67 6.63
C ILE A 124 -6.04 9.13 7.02
N VAL A 125 -5.20 8.75 6.05
CA VAL A 125 -3.81 8.36 6.30
C VAL A 125 -3.05 9.53 6.95
N ASN A 126 -3.16 10.73 6.41
CA ASN A 126 -2.49 11.90 6.98
C ASN A 126 -2.98 12.22 8.40
N GLU A 127 -4.28 12.10 8.66
CA GLU A 127 -4.87 12.24 10.00
C GLU A 127 -4.30 11.24 10.99
N TYR A 128 -4.26 9.95 10.62
CA TYR A 128 -3.68 8.88 11.46
C TYR A 128 -2.23 9.20 11.88
N PHE A 129 -1.43 9.77 10.99
CA PHE A 129 -0.05 10.16 11.31
C PHE A 129 0.05 11.47 12.09
N ALA A 130 -0.94 12.37 11.98
CA ALA A 130 -0.99 13.62 12.74
C ALA A 130 -1.35 13.38 14.21
N GLU A 131 -2.27 12.47 14.51
CA GLU A 131 -2.69 12.13 15.88
C GLU A 131 -1.62 11.38 16.69
N ARG A 132 -0.68 10.72 16.01
CA ARG A 132 0.43 9.95 16.62
C ARG A 132 1.72 10.78 16.81
N LYS A 133 1.68 12.09 16.61
CA LYS A 133 2.80 13.01 16.90
C LYS A 133 2.71 13.57 18.31
#